data_AF-A0A1B6H6V2-F1
#
_entry.id   AF-A0A1B6H6V2-F1
#
_cell.length_a   1.000
_cell.length_b   1.000
_cell.length_c   1.000
_cell.angle_alpha   90.00
_cell.angle_beta   90.00
_cell.angle_gamma   90.00
#
_symmetry.space_group_name_H-M   'P 1'
#
loop_
_entity.id
_entity.type
_entity.pdbx_description
1 polymer ?
#
loop_
_entity_poly.entity_id
_entity_poly.type
_entity_poly.pdbx_seq_one_letter_code
_entity_poly.pdbx_strand_id
1 'polypeptide(L)'
;MYASSHAVKVHWGLRPVIMTGYWNDVTAATLADIFINTTIPRSKSCLYEFPKDLLRPDLTLFINTHSHAPDSREENRPPVWRSRFTESFLRFRKVKLREVKWFGADNVTATILNLIQHELGEKFDLSIN
;
A
#
# COMPACT_ATOMS: atom_id res chain seq x y z
N MET A 1 -10.04 -6.84 5.47
CA MET A 1 -9.09 -6.23 6.43
C MET A 1 -8.89 -7.10 7.67
N TYR A 2 -9.90 -7.26 8.55
CA TYR A 2 -9.76 -8.08 9.76
C TYR A 2 -9.58 -9.58 9.48
N ALA A 3 -10.41 -10.15 8.59
CA ALA A 3 -10.24 -11.55 8.14
C ALA A 3 -8.87 -11.78 7.50
N SER A 4 -8.42 -10.81 6.68
CA SER A 4 -7.10 -10.81 6.03
C SER A 4 -5.96 -10.81 7.06
N SER A 5 -6.05 -9.95 8.09
CA SER A 5 -5.08 -9.91 9.19
C SER A 5 -5.07 -11.20 10.01
N HIS A 6 -6.25 -11.79 10.26
CA HIS A 6 -6.36 -13.07 10.94
C HIS A 6 -5.71 -14.20 10.13
N ALA A 7 -6.00 -14.28 8.82
CA ALA A 7 -5.38 -15.27 7.92
C ALA A 7 -3.85 -15.14 7.90
N VAL A 8 -3.33 -13.91 7.87
CA VAL A 8 -1.88 -13.69 7.98
C VAL A 8 -1.35 -14.19 9.32
N LYS A 9 -2.00 -13.87 10.45
CA LYS A 9 -1.56 -14.35 11.77
C LYS A 9 -1.45 -15.88 11.84
N VAL A 10 -2.30 -16.61 11.12
CA VAL A 10 -2.25 -18.09 11.04
C VAL A 10 -1.03 -18.59 10.26
N HIS A 11 -0.57 -17.86 9.24
CA HIS A 11 0.54 -18.29 8.36
C HIS A 11 1.89 -17.59 8.62
N TRP A 12 1.88 -16.45 9.32
CA TRP A 12 3.03 -15.56 9.53
C TRP A 12 4.21 -16.25 10.19
N GLY A 13 3.95 -17.19 11.11
CA GLY A 13 5.01 -17.92 11.81
C GLY A 13 5.77 -18.92 10.93
N LEU A 14 5.27 -19.21 9.72
CA LEU A 14 5.80 -20.29 8.89
C LEU A 14 6.33 -19.82 7.53
N ARG A 15 5.76 -18.76 6.95
CA ARG A 15 6.08 -18.31 5.58
C ARG A 15 5.89 -16.80 5.42
N PRO A 16 6.67 -16.16 4.52
CA PRO A 16 6.37 -14.78 4.10
C PRO A 16 4.99 -14.72 3.45
N VAL A 17 4.25 -13.64 3.75
CA VAL A 17 2.91 -13.42 3.21
C VAL A 17 2.90 -12.14 2.39
N ILE A 18 2.58 -12.26 1.10
CA ILE A 18 2.36 -11.12 0.20
C ILE A 18 0.84 -10.90 0.11
N MET A 19 0.42 -9.64 0.21
CA MET A 19 -0.99 -9.26 0.15
C MET A 19 -1.22 -8.07 -0.76
N THR A 20 -2.35 -8.10 -1.47
CA THR A 20 -2.85 -6.96 -2.23
C THR A 20 -3.98 -6.28 -1.46
N GLY A 21 -3.88 -4.96 -1.32
CA GLY A 21 -4.76 -4.18 -0.45
C GLY A 21 -4.50 -4.48 1.04
N TYR A 22 -4.86 -3.55 1.92
CA TYR A 22 -4.90 -3.76 3.36
C TYR A 22 -5.58 -2.57 4.06
N TRP A 23 -5.24 -2.27 5.31
CA TRP A 23 -5.75 -1.10 6.03
C TRP A 23 -5.47 0.22 5.29
N ASN A 24 -4.24 0.42 4.81
CA ASN A 24 -3.84 1.66 4.12
C ASN A 24 -4.69 1.92 2.88
N ASP A 25 -4.98 0.88 2.11
CA ASP A 25 -5.74 0.94 0.86
C ASP A 25 -7.20 1.35 1.09
N VAL A 26 -7.90 0.61 1.96
CA VAL A 26 -9.30 0.91 2.32
C VAL A 26 -9.42 2.30 2.96
N THR A 27 -8.47 2.65 3.82
CA THR A 27 -8.47 3.95 4.50
C THR A 27 -8.20 5.10 3.53
N ALA A 28 -7.23 4.97 2.62
CA ALA A 28 -6.97 5.98 1.61
C ALA A 28 -8.15 6.16 0.66
N ALA A 29 -8.81 5.07 0.24
CA ALA A 29 -10.02 5.12 -0.58
C ALA A 29 -11.16 5.86 0.14
N THR A 30 -11.39 5.52 1.41
CA THR A 30 -12.40 6.17 2.25
C THR A 30 -12.12 7.66 2.43
N LEU A 31 -10.87 8.04 2.67
CA LEU A 31 -10.47 9.45 2.77
C LEU A 31 -10.61 10.18 1.44
N ALA A 32 -10.32 9.52 0.32
CA ALA A 32 -10.51 10.10 -1.00
C ALA A 32 -11.99 10.40 -1.28
N ASP A 33 -12.90 9.51 -0.86
CA ASP A 33 -14.36 9.70 -0.99
C ASP A 33 -14.86 10.83 -0.07
N ILE A 34 -14.52 10.79 1.22
CA ILE A 34 -14.99 11.78 2.20
C ILE A 34 -14.47 13.19 1.88
N PHE A 35 -13.22 13.29 1.44
CA PHE A 35 -12.54 14.56 1.19
C PHE A 35 -12.42 14.90 -0.30
N ILE A 36 -13.33 14.38 -1.13
CA ILE A 36 -13.28 14.57 -2.59
C ILE A 36 -13.28 16.06 -2.99
N ASN A 37 -14.12 16.85 -2.32
CA ASN A 37 -14.30 18.29 -2.56
C ASN A 37 -13.71 19.18 -1.46
N THR A 38 -12.92 18.60 -0.55
CA THR A 38 -12.37 19.32 0.60
C THR A 38 -10.89 19.00 0.79
N THR A 39 -10.27 19.64 1.77
CA THR A 39 -8.85 19.45 2.07
C THR A 39 -8.66 18.14 2.81
N ILE A 40 -7.79 17.26 2.29
CA ILE A 40 -7.40 16.02 2.97
C ILE A 40 -6.77 16.35 4.35
N PRO A 41 -7.11 15.60 5.41
CA PRO A 41 -6.56 15.80 6.76
C PRO A 41 -5.03 15.75 6.80
N ARG A 42 -4.37 16.63 7.55
CA ARG A 42 -2.90 16.65 7.64
C ARG A 42 -2.33 15.30 8.12
N SER A 43 -1.09 14.98 7.74
CA SER A 43 -0.41 13.71 8.09
C SER A 43 -0.24 13.42 9.59
N LYS A 44 -0.47 14.40 10.47
CA LYS A 44 -0.51 14.23 11.94
C LYS A 44 -1.89 13.81 12.47
N SER A 45 -2.90 13.74 11.61
CA SER A 45 -4.26 13.30 11.98
C SER A 45 -4.26 11.86 12.46
N CYS A 46 -5.12 11.55 13.43
CA CYS A 46 -5.36 10.18 13.90
C CYS A 46 -5.88 9.25 12.80
N LEU A 47 -6.46 9.79 11.73
CA LEU A 47 -6.96 9.04 10.57
C LEU A 47 -5.84 8.29 9.81
N TYR A 48 -4.58 8.66 10.01
CA TYR A 48 -3.41 7.96 9.44
C TYR A 48 -2.72 7.02 10.42
N GLU A 49 -3.28 6.82 11.62
CA GLU A 49 -2.72 5.88 12.58
C GLU A 49 -3.16 4.46 12.29
N PHE A 50 -2.17 3.59 12.09
CA PHE A 50 -2.41 2.18 11.88
C PHE A 50 -3.11 1.56 13.13
N PRO A 51 -4.20 0.79 12.97
CA PRO A 51 -4.93 0.22 14.09
C PRO A 51 -4.07 -0.72 14.92
N LYS A 52 -4.19 -0.66 16.24
CA LYS A 52 -3.35 -1.44 17.17
C LYS A 52 -3.66 -2.93 17.19
N ASP A 53 -4.85 -3.32 16.75
CA ASP A 53 -5.37 -4.68 16.74
C ASP A 53 -5.07 -5.45 15.44
N LEU A 54 -4.73 -4.72 14.38
CA LEU A 54 -4.29 -5.28 13.11
C LEU A 54 -2.79 -5.59 13.15
N LEU A 55 -2.41 -6.72 12.53
CA LEU A 55 -1.01 -7.01 12.30
C LEU A 55 -0.44 -6.00 11.30
N ARG A 56 0.63 -5.30 11.70
CA ARG A 56 1.27 -4.31 10.86
C ARG A 56 2.19 -4.98 9.83
N PRO A 57 2.17 -4.57 8.55
CA PRO A 57 3.11 -5.08 7.56
C PRO A 57 4.55 -4.62 7.84
N ASP A 58 5.52 -5.48 7.58
CA ASP A 58 6.94 -5.12 7.64
C ASP A 58 7.32 -4.12 6.53
N LEU A 59 6.67 -4.24 5.36
CA LEU A 59 6.83 -3.39 4.20
C LEU A 59 5.48 -3.21 3.50
N THR A 60 5.19 -1.99 3.05
CA THR A 60 4.04 -1.67 2.21
C THR A 60 4.55 -1.00 0.95
N LEU A 61 4.23 -1.57 -0.21
CA LEU A 61 4.56 -1.02 -1.51
C LEU A 61 3.32 -0.37 -2.10
N PHE A 62 3.41 0.91 -2.41
CA PHE A 62 2.35 1.66 -3.09
C PHE A 62 2.74 1.85 -4.56
N ILE A 63 2.08 1.12 -5.45
CA ILE A 63 2.35 1.19 -6.89
C ILE A 63 1.55 2.36 -7.47
N ASN A 64 2.24 3.45 -7.82
CA ASN A 64 1.62 4.66 -8.35
C ASN A 64 1.70 4.68 -9.88
N THR A 65 0.55 4.48 -10.52
CA THR A 65 0.38 4.58 -11.97
C THR A 65 0.08 6.03 -12.34
N HIS A 66 1.13 6.79 -12.65
CA HIS A 66 1.01 8.20 -13.02
C HIS A 66 0.25 8.44 -14.33
N SER A 67 0.19 7.43 -15.20
CA SER A 67 -0.64 7.39 -16.40
C SER A 67 -1.70 6.30 -16.23
N HIS A 68 -2.89 6.53 -16.81
CA HIS A 68 -3.90 5.50 -16.96
C HIS A 68 -3.21 4.21 -17.42
N ALA A 69 -3.15 3.19 -16.56
CA ALA A 69 -2.86 1.86 -17.06
C ALA A 69 -3.94 1.61 -18.12
N PRO A 70 -3.60 1.43 -19.40
CA PRO A 70 -4.59 1.42 -20.48
C PRO A 70 -5.67 0.34 -20.28
N ASP A 71 -5.40 -0.65 -19.44
CA ASP A 71 -6.24 -1.81 -19.19
C ASP A 71 -6.85 -1.91 -17.78
N SER A 72 -6.78 -0.88 -16.92
CA SER A 72 -7.53 -0.93 -15.66
C SER A 72 -9.03 -0.73 -15.92
N ARG A 73 -9.71 -1.76 -16.42
CA ARG A 73 -11.17 -1.83 -16.62
C ARG A 73 -11.98 -1.52 -15.34
N GLU A 74 -11.31 -1.47 -14.20
CA GLU A 74 -11.90 -1.37 -12.87
C GLU A 74 -11.91 0.06 -12.28
N GLU A 75 -11.02 0.96 -12.70
CA GLU A 75 -10.90 2.29 -12.07
C GLU A 75 -11.68 3.38 -12.83
N ASN A 76 -13.00 3.32 -12.77
CA ASN A 76 -13.90 4.33 -13.36
C ASN A 76 -14.02 5.62 -12.53
N ARG A 77 -13.25 5.76 -11.44
CA ARG A 77 -13.35 6.92 -10.56
C ARG A 77 -12.74 8.19 -11.19
N PRO A 78 -13.26 9.38 -10.86
CA PRO A 78 -12.77 10.64 -11.41
C PRO A 78 -11.27 10.90 -11.13
N PRO A 79 -10.55 11.66 -11.99
CA PRO A 79 -9.15 12.02 -11.76
C PRO A 79 -8.88 12.70 -10.41
N VAL A 80 -9.82 13.53 -9.94
CA VAL A 80 -9.74 14.17 -8.62
C VAL A 80 -9.70 13.13 -7.50
N TRP A 81 -10.49 12.05 -7.59
CA TRP A 81 -10.48 10.98 -6.61
C TRP A 81 -9.10 10.30 -6.55
N ARG A 82 -8.49 10.02 -7.70
CA ARG A 82 -7.15 9.39 -7.76
C ARG A 82 -6.08 10.27 -7.12
N SER A 83 -6.12 11.57 -7.40
CA SER A 83 -5.23 12.54 -6.76
C SER A 83 -5.40 12.52 -5.24
N ARG A 84 -6.64 12.47 -4.74
CA ARG A 84 -6.97 12.39 -3.31
C ARG A 84 -6.56 11.08 -2.68
N PHE A 85 -6.72 9.97 -3.38
CA PHE A 85 -6.29 8.65 -2.97
C PHE A 85 -4.77 8.60 -2.79
N THR A 86 -4.02 8.99 -3.82
CA THR A 86 -2.55 9.07 -3.77
C THR A 86 -2.07 9.99 -2.65
N GLU A 87 -2.66 11.19 -2.54
CA GLU A 87 -2.31 12.14 -1.48
C GLU A 87 -2.58 11.57 -0.08
N SER A 88 -3.68 10.83 0.11
CA SER A 88 -4.00 10.17 1.37
C SER A 88 -3.03 9.02 1.67
N PHE A 89 -2.71 8.19 0.68
CA PHE A 89 -1.82 7.04 0.85
C PHE A 89 -0.40 7.47 1.24
N LEU A 90 0.12 8.54 0.64
CA LEU A 90 1.44 9.08 0.95
C LEU A 90 1.52 9.77 2.32
N ARG A 91 0.38 10.02 3.00
CA ARG A 91 0.35 10.61 4.36
C ARG A 91 0.50 9.58 5.49
N PHE A 92 0.46 8.27 5.20
CA PHE A 92 0.73 7.24 6.21
C PHE A 92 2.20 7.22 6.62
N ARG A 93 2.52 7.85 7.76
CA ARG A 93 3.91 8.00 8.24
C ARG A 93 4.40 6.86 9.13
N LYS A 94 3.49 6.17 9.82
CA LYS A 94 3.85 5.18 10.82
C LYS A 94 4.06 3.78 10.22
N VAL A 95 3.76 3.55 8.94
CA VAL A 95 3.99 2.27 8.25
C VAL A 95 5.23 2.40 7.36
N LYS A 96 5.99 1.32 7.17
CA LYS A 96 7.16 1.31 6.27
C LYS A 96 6.66 1.30 4.83
N LEU A 97 6.36 2.48 4.30
CA LEU A 97 5.82 2.71 2.96
C LEU A 97 6.95 3.00 1.96
N ARG A 98 6.89 2.37 0.79
CA ARG A 98 7.68 2.76 -0.39
C ARG A 98 6.76 2.95 -1.59
N GLU A 99 6.84 4.12 -2.20
CA GLU A 99 6.19 4.39 -3.47
C GLU A 99 7.02 3.77 -4.61
N VAL A 100 6.35 3.02 -5.49
CA VAL A 100 6.92 2.48 -6.71
C VAL A 100 6.21 3.14 -7.88
N LYS A 101 6.92 4.04 -8.57
CA LYS A 101 6.36 4.71 -9.74
C LYS A 101 6.31 3.74 -10.91
N TRP A 102 5.12 3.58 -11.49
CA TRP A 102 4.91 2.73 -12.64
C TRP A 102 5.13 3.53 -13.93
N PHE A 103 6.10 3.11 -14.75
CA PHE A 103 6.40 3.70 -16.06
C PHE A 103 6.13 2.73 -17.23
N GLY A 104 5.46 1.60 -16.97
CA GLY A 104 5.31 0.49 -17.91
C GLY A 104 5.44 -0.86 -17.18
N ALA A 105 5.15 -1.97 -17.86
CA ALA A 105 5.32 -3.31 -17.28
C ALA A 105 6.80 -3.69 -17.10
N ASP A 106 7.67 -3.13 -17.95
CA ASP A 106 9.09 -3.40 -17.92
C ASP A 106 9.70 -2.84 -16.62
N ASN A 107 10.42 -3.71 -15.90
CA ASN A 107 11.20 -3.43 -14.68
C ASN A 107 10.44 -3.20 -13.36
N VAL A 108 9.11 -3.22 -13.31
CA VAL A 108 8.39 -3.04 -12.02
C VAL A 108 8.62 -4.22 -11.08
N THR A 109 8.53 -5.45 -11.57
CA THR A 109 8.82 -6.66 -10.77
C THR A 109 10.24 -6.64 -10.22
N ALA A 110 11.24 -6.35 -11.06
CA ALA A 110 12.64 -6.25 -10.63
C ALA A 110 12.84 -5.15 -9.59
N THR A 111 12.18 -3.99 -9.78
CA THR A 111 12.19 -2.88 -8.81
C THR A 111 11.61 -3.30 -7.46
N ILE A 112 10.47 -3.98 -7.48
CA ILE A 112 9.81 -4.50 -6.26
C ILE A 112 10.71 -5.50 -5.55
N LEU A 113 11.30 -6.45 -6.27
CA LEU A 113 12.21 -7.45 -5.69
C LEU A 113 13.44 -6.80 -5.06
N ASN A 114 14.08 -5.85 -5.76
CA ASN A 114 15.22 -5.11 -5.23
C ASN A 114 14.85 -4.31 -3.97
N LEU A 115 13.66 -3.69 -3.93
CA LEU A 115 13.17 -2.98 -2.75
C LEU A 115 12.91 -3.95 -1.58
N ILE A 116 12.32 -5.11 -1.83
CA ILE A 116 12.10 -6.13 -0.80
C ILE A 116 13.44 -6.58 -0.24
N GLN A 117 14.41 -6.93 -1.10
CA GLN A 117 15.74 -7.34 -0.67
C GLN A 117 16.45 -6.26 0.15
N HIS A 118 16.42 -5.02 -0.32
CA HIS A 118 17.03 -3.88 0.39
C HIS A 118 16.38 -3.62 1.75
N GLU A 119 15.05 -3.71 1.85
CA GLU A 119 14.33 -3.31 3.05
C GLU A 119 14.20 -4.43 4.10
N LEU A 120 14.30 -5.69 3.67
CA LEU A 120 14.00 -6.88 4.48
C LEU A 120 15.12 -7.92 4.51
N GLY A 121 16.07 -7.89 3.57
CA GLY A 121 17.11 -8.92 3.41
C GLY A 121 18.14 -9.01 4.54
N GLU A 122 18.29 -7.95 5.34
CA GLU A 122 19.10 -8.03 6.58
C GLU A 122 18.37 -8.76 7.71
N LYS A 123 17.03 -8.79 7.66
CA LYS A 123 16.18 -9.33 8.73
C LYS A 123 15.68 -10.74 8.44
N PHE A 124 15.54 -11.08 7.17
CA PHE A 124 14.93 -12.32 6.72
C PHE A 124 15.78 -12.95 5.62
N ASP A 125 15.86 -14.27 5.62
CA ASP A 125 16.38 -15.02 4.47
C ASP A 125 15.31 -15.00 3.37
N LEU A 126 15.66 -14.35 2.26
CA LEU A 126 14.79 -14.18 1.09
C LEU A 126 15.23 -15.07 -0.08
N SER A 127 16.19 -15.97 0.14
CA SER A 127 16.60 -16.92 -0.89
C SER A 127 15.44 -17.86 -1.23
N ILE A 128 15.26 -18.08 -2.53
CA ILE A 128 14.30 -19.07 -3.04
C ILE A 128 15.10 -20.35 -3.25
N ASN A 129 14.97 -21.31 -2.32
CA ASN A 129 15.47 -22.68 -2.48
C ASN A 129 14.53 -23.52 -3.34
#